data_AF-A0A501XRQ8-F1
#
_entry.id   AF-A0A501XRQ8-F1
#
_cell.length_a   1.000
_cell.length_b   1.000
_cell.length_c   1.000
_cell.angle_alpha   90.00
_cell.angle_beta   90.00
_cell.angle_gamma   90.00
#
_symmetry.space_group_name_H-M   'P 1'
#
loop_
_entity.id
_entity.type
_entity.pdbx_description
1 polymer ?
#
loop_
_entity_poly.entity_id
_entity_poly.type
_entity_poly.pdbx_seq_one_letter_code
_entity_poly.pdbx_strand_id
1 'polypeptide(L)'
;MPMVGHLGHRPLSGLSGFPAFFFHFSASLAETENAHLLEAGVSFDYRPPMVGSVENFGSFAGTRMLPDIRRTGPGAGWEVAHHHEELEFNLIVAGRGAYFLEDNNYELKPGSLVWILPHQRHRLMRGPGLDMWVGSLTSEHYTPEILALAAAHPLKALSAEDAIALDRLYVHLSQDADRPDVYAVGLQYAVRSTIHIARTSAGPPPPVRHPAVTQALSLLRREDEIANLSALASMCGVSTKYLGDLLVAQTGRGFVEWRNIARLERFQDIYPTSEDLLTAALAAGFGSYTQFHRVFQDVVGTTPGDWARKRDDTSRLALPLMSQSADQMRPGSQRLIWPSLADCSFAASDRWLAATIGNGLLENPESLTEGEPIPTDLESFEELRDLQPALVEELCTANPADAGRIREIFAHHDLFGAYRQRLAIFGADVGDLSSLATISLAVLSMEANHLLMPMPTDALRLRMAIRRAAAGIGSAAERREIAGGLVAQSMILSMASVGARGSGVVVNSARIADTVHEFAMRRFGIDLRQTPFHGPRSPLSAATAAGEWLASPRMALSNS
;
A
#
# COMPACT_ATOMS: atom_id res chain seq x y z
N MET A 1 -70.43 8.87 -9.99
CA MET A 1 -70.96 10.21 -10.32
C MET A 1 -70.32 11.20 -9.35
N PRO A 2 -69.91 12.40 -9.81
CA PRO A 2 -68.69 12.65 -10.60
C PRO A 2 -67.84 13.77 -9.91
N MET A 3 -66.63 14.14 -10.33
CA MET A 3 -66.36 15.01 -11.49
C MET A 3 -64.85 15.14 -11.71
N VAL A 4 -64.53 15.13 -13.00
CA VAL A 4 -63.29 15.54 -13.67
C VAL A 4 -63.11 17.06 -13.53
N GLY A 5 -61.86 17.52 -13.51
CA GLY A 5 -61.49 18.93 -13.66
C GLY A 5 -60.04 19.09 -14.11
N HIS A 6 -59.78 18.91 -15.40
CA HIS A 6 -58.59 19.44 -16.09
C HIS A 6 -58.75 20.95 -16.29
N LEU A 7 -57.63 21.70 -16.22
CA LEU A 7 -57.30 23.02 -16.81
C LEU A 7 -56.12 23.57 -15.97
N GLY A 8 -55.02 24.14 -16.46
CA GLY A 8 -54.55 24.55 -17.77
C GLY A 8 -53.18 25.25 -17.55
N HIS A 9 -52.37 25.33 -18.60
CA HIS A 9 -50.99 25.82 -18.58
C HIS A 9 -50.87 27.37 -18.57
N ARG A 10 -49.87 27.87 -17.80
CA ARG A 10 -49.07 29.13 -17.93
C ARG A 10 -49.73 30.48 -17.57
N PRO A 11 -48.95 31.59 -17.44
CA PRO A 11 -47.92 31.88 -16.42
C PRO A 11 -48.17 33.26 -15.78
N LEU A 12 -47.78 33.50 -14.52
CA LEU A 12 -47.72 34.88 -14.01
C LEU A 12 -46.42 35.15 -13.26
N SER A 13 -45.64 36.01 -13.92
CA SER A 13 -44.54 36.82 -13.46
C SER A 13 -44.87 37.65 -12.22
N GLY A 14 -43.86 37.77 -11.35
CA GLY A 14 -43.58 38.98 -10.58
C GLY A 14 -44.34 39.13 -9.27
N LEU A 15 -43.64 38.91 -8.16
CA LEU A 15 -43.54 39.89 -7.07
C LEU A 15 -42.34 39.52 -6.19
N SER A 16 -41.29 40.30 -6.41
CA SER A 16 -40.18 40.70 -5.53
C SER A 16 -40.26 40.33 -4.04
N GLY A 17 -39.13 39.80 -3.54
CA GLY A 17 -38.57 40.19 -2.25
C GLY A 17 -38.26 39.06 -1.29
N PHE A 18 -37.05 38.50 -1.35
CA PHE A 18 -36.24 38.05 -0.21
C PHE A 18 -34.77 37.92 -0.66
N PRO A 19 -33.79 38.32 0.15
CA PRO A 19 -32.43 38.63 -0.31
C PRO A 19 -31.59 37.36 -0.51
N ALA A 20 -30.85 37.33 -1.62
CA ALA A 20 -29.82 36.35 -1.89
C ALA A 20 -28.62 36.61 -0.95
N PHE A 21 -28.36 35.68 -0.02
CA PHE A 21 -27.06 35.59 0.64
C PHE A 21 -26.09 34.87 -0.30
N PHE A 22 -25.40 35.66 -1.13
CA PHE A 22 -24.13 35.27 -1.74
C PHE A 22 -23.07 35.26 -0.64
N PHE A 23 -22.52 34.10 -0.30
CA PHE A 23 -21.23 34.05 0.40
C PHE A 23 -20.11 34.16 -0.63
N HIS A 24 -19.63 35.39 -0.82
CA HIS A 24 -18.28 35.66 -1.29
C HIS A 24 -17.30 35.23 -0.18
N PHE A 25 -16.48 34.22 -0.42
CA PHE A 25 -15.32 33.96 0.43
C PHE A 25 -14.21 34.93 0.01
N SER A 26 -14.13 36.07 0.69
CA SER A 26 -12.97 36.97 0.60
C SER A 26 -11.82 36.39 1.41
N ALA A 27 -10.71 36.11 0.74
CA ALA A 27 -9.40 35.91 1.36
C ALA A 27 -8.96 37.23 2.03
N SER A 28 -9.15 37.38 3.35
CA SER A 28 -8.57 38.50 4.12
C SER A 28 -8.63 38.37 5.65
N LEU A 29 -8.80 37.19 6.24
CA LEU A 29 -8.90 37.04 7.72
C LEU A 29 -7.88 36.08 8.34
N ALA A 30 -6.90 35.59 7.57
CA ALA A 30 -5.84 34.71 8.09
C ALA A 30 -4.59 35.44 8.62
N GLU A 31 -4.50 36.77 8.49
CA GLU A 31 -3.29 37.52 8.82
C GLU A 31 -3.28 38.17 10.22
N THR A 32 -4.39 38.21 10.95
CA THR A 32 -4.46 38.92 12.24
C THR A 32 -4.51 38.05 13.49
N GLU A 33 -4.76 36.73 13.38
CA GLU A 33 -4.75 35.83 14.57
C GLU A 33 -3.39 35.17 14.84
N ASN A 34 -2.45 35.19 13.89
CA ASN A 34 -1.09 34.66 14.09
C ASN A 34 -0.15 35.60 14.88
N ALA A 35 -0.57 36.84 15.18
CA ALA A 35 0.27 37.84 15.83
C ALA A 35 0.35 37.72 17.36
N HIS A 36 -0.52 36.93 18.02
CA HIS A 36 -0.58 36.85 19.48
C HIS A 36 -0.02 35.55 20.10
N LEU A 37 0.45 34.60 19.30
CA LEU A 37 1.07 33.35 19.81
C LEU A 37 2.62 33.39 19.82
N LEU A 38 3.23 34.50 19.42
CA LEU A 38 4.69 34.70 19.44
C LEU A 38 5.26 35.13 20.81
N GLU A 39 4.44 35.34 21.85
CA GLU A 39 4.92 35.77 23.17
C GLU A 39 5.19 34.64 24.18
N ALA A 40 5.00 33.37 23.80
CA ALA A 40 5.27 32.23 24.68
C ALA A 40 6.57 31.48 24.30
N GLY A 41 7.68 32.21 24.15
CA GLY A 41 9.06 31.80 24.51
C GLY A 41 9.62 30.40 24.22
N VAL A 42 9.03 29.58 23.35
CA VAL A 42 9.57 28.27 22.96
C VAL A 42 9.99 28.34 21.49
N SER A 43 11.25 28.69 21.23
CA SER A 43 11.83 28.65 19.89
C SER A 43 12.09 27.21 19.47
N PHE A 44 11.34 26.70 18.49
CA PHE A 44 11.81 25.59 17.66
C PHE A 44 12.69 26.20 16.56
N ASP A 45 14.01 26.06 16.70
CA ASP A 45 14.99 26.50 15.71
C ASP A 45 14.97 25.53 14.52
N TYR A 46 14.05 25.76 13.59
CA TYR A 46 13.97 25.05 12.32
C TYR A 46 15.02 25.61 11.36
N ARG A 47 16.11 24.85 11.16
CA ARG A 47 17.02 25.04 10.04
C ARG A 47 16.70 24.01 8.96
N PRO A 48 16.24 24.42 7.76
CA PRO A 48 16.11 23.47 6.66
C PRO A 48 17.49 22.93 6.29
N PRO A 49 17.70 21.60 6.16
CA PRO A 49 18.95 21.10 5.63
C PRO A 49 19.08 21.51 4.16
N MET A 50 20.24 22.08 3.85
CA MET A 50 20.69 22.40 2.50
C MET A 50 20.54 21.18 1.58
N VAL A 51 20.05 21.44 0.38
CA VAL A 51 20.07 20.51 -0.76
C VAL A 51 21.49 20.03 -0.98
N GLY A 52 21.76 18.77 -0.63
CA GLY A 52 23.04 18.12 -0.90
C GLY A 52 23.48 17.14 0.19
N SER A 53 22.98 15.91 0.15
CA SER A 53 23.79 14.69 0.32
C SER A 53 22.92 13.46 0.13
N VAL A 54 23.50 12.49 -0.57
CA VAL A 54 22.93 11.20 -0.93
C VAL A 54 22.77 10.34 0.32
N GLU A 55 21.53 10.03 0.71
CA GLU A 55 21.23 8.80 1.46
C GLU A 55 20.04 8.08 0.81
N ASN A 56 20.29 6.83 0.49
CA ASN A 56 19.62 6.02 -0.50
C ASN A 56 18.94 4.86 0.23
N PHE A 57 17.63 4.89 0.51
CA PHE A 57 16.92 3.74 1.07
C PHE A 57 15.42 3.71 0.67
N GLY A 58 15.12 3.07 -0.46
CA GLY A 58 14.10 2.00 -0.56
C GLY A 58 12.62 2.25 -0.23
N SER A 59 12.08 3.48 -0.19
CA SER A 59 10.63 3.68 -0.07
C SER A 59 9.91 3.56 -1.43
N PHE A 60 9.70 2.32 -1.87
CA PHE A 60 8.94 2.00 -3.09
C PHE A 60 7.45 2.19 -2.89
N ALA A 61 6.95 3.40 -3.17
CA ALA A 61 5.53 3.69 -3.27
C ALA A 61 5.16 4.24 -4.65
N GLY A 62 5.35 3.42 -5.67
CA GLY A 62 5.10 3.79 -7.06
C GLY A 62 3.67 3.70 -7.50
N THR A 63 2.79 4.55 -6.97
CA THR A 63 1.56 5.04 -7.63
C THR A 63 0.85 6.16 -6.84
N ARG A 64 1.55 6.95 -6.01
CA ARG A 64 0.86 7.84 -5.05
C ARG A 64 0.30 9.10 -5.74
N MET A 65 -1.02 9.17 -5.94
CA MET A 65 -1.74 10.45 -5.93
C MET A 65 -2.22 10.64 -4.52
N LEU A 66 -1.72 11.64 -3.82
CA LEU A 66 -2.11 11.90 -2.46
C LEU A 66 -3.17 13.02 -2.45
N PRO A 67 -4.23 12.89 -1.64
CA PRO A 67 -4.57 11.71 -0.83
C PRO A 67 -5.11 10.53 -1.66
N ASP A 68 -4.98 9.31 -1.14
CA ASP A 68 -5.58 8.10 -1.71
C ASP A 68 -6.08 7.12 -0.65
N ILE A 69 -6.96 6.20 -1.08
CA ILE A 69 -7.27 4.96 -0.37
C ILE A 69 -7.13 3.81 -1.35
N ARG A 70 -6.32 2.82 -0.99
CA ARG A 70 -5.99 1.66 -1.83
C ARG A 70 -6.02 0.37 -1.03
N ARG A 71 -6.21 -0.76 -1.70
CA ARG A 71 -6.15 -2.08 -1.06
C ARG A 71 -4.85 -2.80 -1.39
N THR A 72 -4.24 -3.42 -0.39
CA THR A 72 -3.01 -4.21 -0.54
C THR A 72 -3.25 -5.65 -0.08
N GLY A 73 -3.37 -6.57 -1.04
CA GLY A 73 -3.74 -7.97 -0.80
C GLY A 73 -2.57 -8.91 -0.49
N PRO A 74 -2.84 -10.23 -0.40
CA PRO A 74 -1.83 -11.27 -0.24
C PRO A 74 -0.88 -11.29 -1.44
N GLY A 75 0.42 -11.09 -1.22
CA GLY A 75 1.44 -11.07 -2.28
C GLY A 75 2.10 -9.72 -2.54
N ALA A 76 1.62 -8.62 -1.92
CA ALA A 76 2.38 -7.37 -1.91
C ALA A 76 3.73 -7.57 -1.19
N GLY A 77 4.80 -6.97 -1.72
CA GLY A 77 6.17 -7.15 -1.28
C GLY A 77 6.42 -6.77 0.19
N TRP A 78 7.57 -7.19 0.70
CA TRP A 78 8.04 -6.77 2.02
C TRP A 78 8.38 -5.28 2.00
N GLU A 79 7.87 -4.52 2.96
CA GLU A 79 8.28 -3.14 3.13
C GLU A 79 9.49 -3.09 4.06
N VAL A 80 10.55 -2.46 3.57
CA VAL A 80 11.73 -2.14 4.38
C VAL A 80 11.36 -1.02 5.36
N ALA A 81 12.11 -0.87 6.44
CA ALA A 81 11.93 0.26 7.34
C ALA A 81 12.06 1.59 6.56
N HIS A 82 11.01 2.40 6.59
CA HIS A 82 10.94 3.66 5.87
C HIS A 82 10.09 4.68 6.63
N HIS A 83 9.99 5.89 6.10
CA HIS A 83 9.12 6.95 6.59
C HIS A 83 8.64 7.77 5.39
N HIS A 84 7.57 8.55 5.57
CA HIS A 84 7.03 9.43 4.54
C HIS A 84 6.34 10.64 5.19
N GLU A 85 6.14 11.72 4.44
CA GLU A 85 5.58 12.98 4.97
C GLU A 85 4.06 12.91 5.19
N GLU A 86 3.41 11.92 4.58
CA GLU A 86 1.97 11.74 4.68
C GLU A 86 1.55 11.15 6.03
N LEU A 87 0.36 11.54 6.50
CA LEU A 87 -0.37 10.77 7.50
C LEU A 87 -0.97 9.55 6.82
N GLU A 88 -0.62 8.35 7.28
CA GLU A 88 -1.15 7.10 6.74
C GLU A 88 -2.02 6.38 7.77
N PHE A 89 -3.09 5.72 7.31
CA PHE A 89 -3.83 4.76 8.11
C PHE A 89 -3.99 3.42 7.39
N ASN A 90 -3.98 2.35 8.17
CA ASN A 90 -4.09 0.98 7.67
C ASN A 90 -5.23 0.25 8.37
N LEU A 91 -6.29 -0.11 7.63
CA LEU A 91 -7.38 -0.95 8.13
C LEU A 91 -7.18 -2.39 7.67
N ILE A 92 -6.94 -3.28 8.61
CA ILE A 92 -6.72 -4.70 8.34
C ILE A 92 -8.07 -5.40 8.17
N VAL A 93 -8.27 -6.05 7.01
CA VAL A 93 -9.52 -6.75 6.70
C VAL A 93 -9.37 -8.27 6.76
N ALA A 94 -8.16 -8.80 6.54
CA ALA A 94 -7.88 -10.22 6.69
C ALA A 94 -6.40 -10.53 6.98
N GLY A 95 -6.15 -11.78 7.39
CA GLY A 95 -4.82 -12.28 7.68
C GLY A 95 -4.25 -11.72 8.97
N ARG A 96 -2.92 -11.68 9.06
CA ARG A 96 -2.21 -11.05 10.17
C ARG A 96 -0.88 -10.46 9.72
N GLY A 97 -0.32 -9.59 10.54
CA GLY A 97 1.02 -9.04 10.34
C GLY A 97 1.50 -8.36 11.61
N ALA A 98 2.55 -7.56 11.49
CA ALA A 98 3.02 -6.69 12.53
C ALA A 98 3.49 -5.36 11.93
N TYR A 99 3.12 -4.24 12.55
CA TYR A 99 3.77 -2.96 12.30
C TYR A 99 4.81 -2.72 13.39
N PHE A 100 6.02 -2.37 12.97
CA PHE A 100 7.04 -1.81 13.84
C PHE A 100 7.00 -0.29 13.62
N LEU A 101 6.52 0.47 14.59
CA LEU A 101 6.50 1.93 14.56
C LEU A 101 7.50 2.43 15.60
N GLU A 102 8.59 3.04 15.13
CA GLU A 102 9.77 3.32 15.96
C GLU A 102 10.20 2.05 16.74
N ASP A 103 10.24 2.13 18.07
CA ASP A 103 10.63 1.02 18.96
C ASP A 103 9.46 0.09 19.36
N ASN A 104 8.24 0.37 18.91
CA ASN A 104 7.04 -0.37 19.31
C ASN A 104 6.59 -1.35 18.23
N ASN A 105 6.09 -2.51 18.66
CA ASN A 105 5.52 -3.53 17.78
C ASN A 105 4.00 -3.66 18.02
N TYR A 106 3.23 -3.54 16.95
CA TYR A 106 1.79 -3.67 16.93
C TYR A 106 1.36 -4.89 16.14
N GLU A 107 0.73 -5.85 16.82
CA GLU A 107 0.14 -7.02 16.18
C GLU A 107 -1.09 -6.62 15.35
N LEU A 108 -1.12 -7.07 14.10
CA LEU A 108 -2.18 -6.76 13.14
C LEU A 108 -3.14 -7.93 13.01
N LYS A 109 -4.43 -7.65 13.22
CA LYS A 109 -5.54 -8.60 13.08
C LYS A 109 -6.69 -7.93 12.34
N PRO A 110 -7.64 -8.68 11.78
CA PRO A 110 -8.82 -8.09 11.17
C PRO A 110 -9.55 -7.15 12.15
N GLY A 111 -9.87 -5.94 11.70
CA GLY A 111 -10.42 -4.86 12.52
C GLY A 111 -9.38 -3.97 13.23
N SER A 112 -8.08 -4.25 13.10
CA SER A 112 -7.03 -3.31 13.49
C SER A 112 -7.03 -2.11 12.54
N LEU A 113 -7.17 -0.91 13.09
CA LEU A 113 -6.90 0.36 12.43
C LEU A 113 -5.61 0.94 12.99
N VAL A 114 -4.58 1.07 12.16
CA VAL A 114 -3.27 1.61 12.53
C VAL A 114 -3.12 3.01 11.96
N TRP A 115 -2.58 3.94 12.73
CA TRP A 115 -2.13 5.25 12.25
C TRP A 115 -0.61 5.32 12.22
N ILE A 116 -0.07 5.91 11.16
CA ILE A 116 1.35 6.17 10.96
C ILE A 116 1.51 7.67 10.74
N LEU A 117 2.20 8.32 11.65
CA LEU A 117 2.35 9.78 11.62
C LEU A 117 3.34 10.22 10.52
N PRO A 118 3.24 11.47 10.05
CA PRO A 118 4.26 12.09 9.21
C PRO A 118 5.67 11.91 9.78
N HIS A 119 6.59 11.48 8.91
CA HIS A 119 8.00 11.20 9.19
C HIS A 119 8.28 10.10 10.24
N GLN A 120 7.25 9.38 10.70
CA GLN A 120 7.42 8.28 11.62
C GLN A 120 8.06 7.09 10.91
N ARG A 121 9.15 6.58 11.48
CA ARG A 121 9.81 5.38 10.95
C ARG A 121 8.91 4.18 11.22
N HIS A 122 8.61 3.44 10.16
CA HIS A 122 7.79 2.26 10.26
C HIS A 122 8.25 1.15 9.31
N ARG A 123 7.91 -0.08 9.69
CA ARG A 123 8.16 -1.29 8.91
C ARG A 123 6.97 -2.23 9.04
N LEU A 124 6.39 -2.62 7.91
CA LEU A 124 5.36 -3.65 7.85
C LEU A 124 5.97 -5.04 7.67
N MET A 125 5.80 -5.92 8.65
CA MET A 125 6.03 -7.35 8.48
C MET A 125 4.73 -8.03 8.08
N ARG A 126 4.62 -8.39 6.81
CA ARG A 126 3.44 -9.06 6.26
C ARG A 126 3.43 -10.52 6.69
N GLY A 127 2.34 -10.95 7.33
CA GLY A 127 2.08 -12.36 7.61
C GLY A 127 1.17 -12.98 6.54
N PRO A 128 1.01 -14.32 6.56
CA PRO A 128 0.12 -15.05 5.67
C PRO A 128 -1.29 -14.46 5.57
N GLY A 129 -1.73 -14.22 4.33
CA GLY A 129 -3.09 -13.78 3.99
C GLY A 129 -3.40 -12.34 4.37
N LEU A 130 -2.39 -11.52 4.70
CA LEU A 130 -2.59 -10.12 5.07
C LEU A 130 -3.22 -9.34 3.93
N ASP A 131 -4.37 -8.75 4.21
CA ASP A 131 -5.15 -7.89 3.33
C ASP A 131 -5.59 -6.67 4.13
N MET A 132 -5.35 -5.49 3.57
CA MET A 132 -5.63 -4.23 4.24
C MET A 132 -5.95 -3.10 3.26
N TRP A 133 -6.70 -2.13 3.75
CA TRP A 133 -6.77 -0.81 3.16
C TRP A 133 -5.66 0.06 3.70
N VAL A 134 -5.06 0.85 2.81
CA VAL A 134 -4.06 1.87 3.10
C VAL A 134 -4.63 3.19 2.63
N GLY A 135 -4.75 4.16 3.52
CA GLY A 135 -5.14 5.52 3.19
C GLY A 135 -4.00 6.48 3.51
N SER A 136 -3.54 7.25 2.54
CA SER A 136 -2.45 8.21 2.72
C SER A 136 -2.98 9.63 2.49
N LEU A 137 -2.64 10.56 3.40
CA LEU A 137 -3.23 11.90 3.48
C LEU A 137 -2.13 12.98 3.47
N THR A 138 -2.29 13.97 2.61
CA THR A 138 -1.50 15.21 2.64
C THR A 138 -1.93 16.11 3.80
N SER A 139 -1.08 17.08 4.14
CA SER A 139 -1.30 18.03 5.25
C SER A 139 -2.58 18.86 5.16
N GLU A 140 -3.18 18.99 3.97
CA GLU A 140 -4.47 19.67 3.78
C GLU A 140 -5.69 18.82 4.22
N HIS A 141 -5.50 17.52 4.46
CA HIS A 141 -6.57 16.55 4.75
C HIS A 141 -6.71 16.16 6.23
N TYR A 142 -5.81 16.66 7.09
CA TYR A 142 -5.85 16.39 8.53
C TYR A 142 -5.57 17.66 9.33
N THR A 143 -5.97 17.64 10.61
CA THR A 143 -5.77 18.74 11.55
C THR A 143 -4.83 18.32 12.67
N PRO A 144 -4.24 19.26 13.44
CA PRO A 144 -3.41 18.92 14.61
C PRO A 144 -4.13 18.02 15.62
N GLU A 145 -5.45 18.14 15.76
CA GLU A 145 -6.26 17.30 16.65
C GLU A 145 -6.30 15.85 16.17
N ILE A 146 -6.35 15.63 14.85
CA ILE A 146 -6.30 14.29 14.25
C ILE A 146 -4.92 13.66 14.48
N LEU A 147 -3.84 14.44 14.30
CA LEU A 147 -2.49 13.98 14.59
C LEU A 147 -2.31 13.60 16.06
N ALA A 148 -2.83 14.41 16.99
CA ALA A 148 -2.78 14.12 18.42
C ALA A 148 -3.55 12.84 18.77
N LEU A 149 -4.72 12.63 18.16
CA LEU A 149 -5.49 11.40 18.33
C LEU A 149 -4.73 10.18 17.81
N ALA A 150 -4.19 10.26 16.60
CA ALA A 150 -3.39 9.21 15.96
C ALA A 150 -2.15 8.86 16.80
N ALA A 151 -1.46 9.86 17.32
CA ALA A 151 -0.31 9.69 18.19
C ALA A 151 -0.67 9.01 19.53
N ALA A 152 -1.82 9.36 20.11
CA ALA A 152 -2.28 8.77 21.37
C ALA A 152 -2.76 7.32 21.22
N HIS A 153 -3.30 6.96 20.05
CA HIS A 153 -3.84 5.63 19.77
C HIS A 153 -3.38 5.12 18.39
N PRO A 154 -2.07 4.81 18.25
CA PRO A 154 -1.50 4.40 16.97
C PRO A 154 -2.08 3.07 16.47
N LEU A 155 -2.59 2.22 17.38
CA LEU A 155 -3.39 1.05 17.05
C LEU A 155 -4.74 1.13 17.77
N LYS A 156 -5.83 1.10 16.99
CA LYS A 156 -7.20 1.00 17.49
C LYS A 156 -7.82 -0.32 17.00
N ALA A 157 -8.26 -1.16 17.92
CA ALA A 157 -9.11 -2.30 17.57
C ALA A 157 -10.55 -1.79 17.39
N LEU A 158 -11.12 -1.99 16.21
CA LEU A 158 -12.50 -1.61 15.89
C LEU A 158 -13.48 -2.75 16.23
N SER A 159 -14.75 -2.38 16.42
CA SER A 159 -15.83 -3.37 16.40
C SER A 159 -15.95 -4.01 15.01
N ALA A 160 -16.51 -5.21 14.93
CA ALA A 160 -16.73 -5.87 13.64
C ALA A 160 -17.67 -5.07 12.73
N GLU A 161 -18.69 -4.41 13.30
CA GLU A 161 -19.62 -3.57 12.56
C GLU A 161 -18.92 -2.36 11.92
N ASP A 162 -18.10 -1.65 12.70
CA ASP A 162 -17.34 -0.49 12.24
C ASP A 162 -16.32 -0.85 11.17
N ALA A 163 -15.59 -1.96 11.38
CA ALA A 163 -14.61 -2.45 10.40
C ALA A 163 -15.28 -2.81 9.07
N ILE A 164 -16.45 -3.47 9.10
CA ILE A 164 -17.23 -3.80 7.90
C ILE A 164 -17.76 -2.53 7.21
N ALA A 165 -18.20 -1.54 7.98
CA ALA A 165 -18.69 -0.28 7.44
C ALA A 165 -17.59 0.48 6.66
N LEU A 166 -16.39 0.57 7.24
CA LEU A 166 -15.25 1.18 6.56
C LEU A 166 -14.79 0.39 5.34
N ASP A 167 -14.69 -0.94 5.44
CA ASP A 167 -14.34 -1.81 4.29
C ASP A 167 -15.30 -1.58 3.12
N ARG A 168 -16.62 -1.60 3.36
CA ARG A 168 -17.63 -1.33 2.33
C ARG A 168 -17.49 0.06 1.71
N LEU A 169 -17.23 1.08 2.54
CA LEU A 169 -17.04 2.45 2.07
C LEU A 169 -15.82 2.55 1.14
N TYR A 170 -14.70 1.94 1.52
CA TYR A 170 -13.48 1.96 0.72
C TYR A 170 -13.61 1.14 -0.56
N VAL A 171 -14.31 -0.01 -0.51
CA VAL A 171 -14.66 -0.77 -1.73
C VAL A 171 -15.43 0.13 -2.69
N HIS A 172 -16.48 0.83 -2.21
CA HIS A 172 -17.30 1.69 -3.06
C HIS A 172 -16.48 2.84 -3.66
N LEU A 173 -15.71 3.54 -2.83
CA LEU A 173 -14.83 4.63 -3.28
C LEU A 173 -13.82 4.16 -4.33
N SER A 174 -13.20 3.01 -4.12
CA SER A 174 -12.21 2.47 -5.06
C SER A 174 -12.80 2.15 -6.44
N GLN A 175 -14.11 1.88 -6.52
CA GLN A 175 -14.81 1.64 -7.78
C GLN A 175 -15.13 2.94 -8.55
N ASP A 176 -15.09 4.08 -7.88
CA ASP A 176 -15.35 5.38 -8.50
C ASP A 176 -14.03 6.10 -8.87
N ALA A 177 -12.89 5.39 -8.84
CA ALA A 177 -11.57 5.92 -9.24
C ALA A 177 -11.53 6.43 -10.70
N ASP A 178 -12.45 5.97 -11.54
CA ASP A 178 -12.63 6.40 -12.93
C ASP A 178 -13.35 7.76 -13.04
N ARG A 179 -13.80 8.33 -11.92
CA ARG A 179 -14.48 9.63 -11.84
C ARG A 179 -13.79 10.53 -10.81
N PRO A 180 -12.76 11.30 -11.22
CA PRO A 180 -11.93 12.09 -10.30
C PRO A 180 -12.74 13.08 -9.46
N ASP A 181 -13.80 13.65 -10.06
CA ASP A 181 -14.75 14.55 -9.41
C ASP A 181 -15.50 13.88 -8.25
N VAL A 182 -15.98 12.66 -8.48
CA VAL A 182 -16.69 11.87 -7.46
C VAL A 182 -15.71 11.30 -6.44
N TYR A 183 -14.59 10.77 -6.89
CA TYR A 183 -13.56 10.17 -6.06
C TYR A 183 -13.01 11.17 -5.04
N ALA A 184 -12.72 12.41 -5.45
CA ALA A 184 -12.21 13.44 -4.54
C ALA A 184 -13.18 13.73 -3.37
N VAL A 185 -14.48 13.87 -3.66
CA VAL A 185 -15.50 14.11 -2.62
C VAL A 185 -15.69 12.86 -1.75
N GLY A 186 -15.75 11.68 -2.37
CA GLY A 186 -15.89 10.40 -1.66
C GLY A 186 -14.72 10.12 -0.73
N LEU A 187 -13.50 10.49 -1.13
CA LEU A 187 -12.30 10.36 -0.32
C LEU A 187 -12.34 11.25 0.92
N GLN A 188 -12.78 12.51 0.79
CA GLN A 188 -12.98 13.38 1.95
C GLN A 188 -13.99 12.79 2.94
N TYR A 189 -15.08 12.23 2.44
CA TYR A 189 -16.07 11.56 3.28
C TYR A 189 -15.51 10.29 3.95
N ALA A 190 -14.76 9.48 3.20
CA ALA A 190 -14.11 8.27 3.71
C ALA A 190 -13.13 8.60 4.85
N VAL A 191 -12.25 9.57 4.65
CA VAL A 191 -11.27 10.02 5.66
C VAL A 191 -11.97 10.51 6.93
N ARG A 192 -12.99 11.36 6.80
CA ARG A 192 -13.76 11.86 7.95
C ARG A 192 -14.48 10.73 8.68
N SER A 193 -14.98 9.74 7.94
CA SER A 193 -15.62 8.54 8.51
C SER A 193 -14.62 7.67 9.26
N THR A 194 -13.41 7.45 8.71
CA THR A 194 -12.30 6.75 9.39
C THR A 194 -11.97 7.40 10.71
N ILE A 195 -11.78 8.72 10.71
CA ILE A 195 -11.44 9.49 11.92
C ILE A 195 -12.57 9.42 12.94
N HIS A 196 -13.82 9.57 12.49
CA HIS A 196 -14.98 9.46 13.38
C HIS A 196 -15.03 8.09 14.05
N ILE A 197 -14.96 7.01 13.27
CA ILE A 197 -14.99 5.62 13.78
C ILE A 197 -13.80 5.32 14.68
N ALA A 198 -12.60 5.80 14.35
CA ALA A 198 -11.42 5.64 15.21
C ALA A 198 -11.65 6.22 16.62
N ARG A 199 -12.39 7.34 16.72
CA ARG A 199 -12.74 8.00 17.99
C ARG A 199 -13.87 7.31 18.73
N THR A 200 -14.92 6.89 18.02
CA THR A 200 -16.18 6.47 18.63
C THR A 200 -16.35 4.96 18.76
N SER A 201 -15.57 4.16 18.02
CA SER A 201 -15.68 2.71 18.07
C SER A 201 -15.40 2.21 19.49
N ALA A 202 -16.35 1.44 20.02
CA ALA A 202 -16.25 0.76 21.31
C ALA A 202 -15.20 -0.37 21.29
N GLY A 203 -14.67 -0.70 20.12
CA GLY A 203 -13.77 -1.83 19.89
C GLY A 203 -14.51 -3.18 19.88
N PRO A 204 -13.78 -4.29 19.73
CA PRO A 204 -14.39 -5.60 19.82
C PRO A 204 -14.99 -5.79 21.22
N PRO A 205 -16.17 -6.41 21.35
CA PRO A 205 -16.68 -6.76 22.67
C PRO A 205 -15.62 -7.57 23.40
N PRO A 206 -15.35 -7.29 24.69
CA PRO A 206 -14.44 -8.12 25.45
C PRO A 206 -14.93 -9.56 25.34
N PRO A 207 -14.05 -10.54 25.10
CA PRO A 207 -14.47 -11.94 25.03
C PRO A 207 -15.21 -12.26 26.32
N VAL A 208 -16.46 -12.72 26.24
CA VAL A 208 -17.26 -13.11 27.40
C VAL A 208 -16.63 -14.37 28.00
N ARG A 209 -15.63 -14.16 28.85
CA ARG A 209 -14.90 -15.21 29.54
C ARG A 209 -15.61 -15.48 30.85
N HIS A 210 -15.81 -16.75 31.15
CA HIS A 210 -16.36 -17.15 32.43
C HIS A 210 -15.44 -16.63 33.56
N PRO A 211 -15.97 -16.07 34.66
CA PRO A 211 -15.16 -15.46 35.72
C PRO A 211 -14.05 -16.37 36.25
N ALA A 212 -14.33 -17.68 36.37
CA ALA A 212 -13.33 -18.68 36.75
C ALA A 212 -12.14 -18.78 35.77
N VAL A 213 -12.35 -18.62 34.46
CA VAL A 213 -11.25 -18.58 33.47
C VAL A 213 -10.46 -17.29 33.61
N THR A 214 -11.14 -16.15 33.74
CA THR A 214 -10.48 -14.85 33.92
C THR A 214 -9.62 -14.84 35.19
N GLN A 215 -10.14 -15.36 36.29
CA GLN A 215 -9.44 -15.50 37.55
C GLN A 215 -8.28 -16.50 37.43
N ALA A 216 -8.49 -17.66 36.81
CA ALA A 216 -7.45 -18.67 36.61
C ALA A 216 -6.25 -18.12 35.82
N LEU A 217 -6.51 -17.39 34.72
CA LEU A 217 -5.45 -16.78 33.92
C LEU A 217 -4.72 -15.65 34.67
N SER A 218 -5.43 -14.90 35.53
CA SER A 218 -4.84 -13.87 36.39
C SER A 218 -3.92 -14.47 37.45
N LEU A 219 -4.37 -15.52 38.13
CA LEU A 219 -3.59 -16.23 39.15
C LEU A 219 -2.33 -16.87 38.56
N LEU A 220 -2.43 -17.50 37.39
CA LEU A 220 -1.26 -18.08 36.70
C LEU A 220 -0.18 -17.06 36.34
N ARG A 221 -0.56 -15.79 36.08
CA ARG A 221 0.37 -14.70 35.81
C ARG A 221 0.99 -14.08 37.06
N ARG A 222 0.24 -14.04 38.17
CA ARG A 222 0.63 -13.33 39.40
C ARG A 222 1.31 -14.21 40.44
N GLU A 223 1.03 -15.51 40.44
CA GLU A 223 1.58 -16.44 41.43
C GLU A 223 2.64 -17.34 40.81
N ASP A 224 3.78 -17.43 41.51
CA ASP A 224 4.96 -18.08 40.97
C ASP A 224 4.87 -19.61 41.01
N GLU A 225 4.09 -20.18 41.92
CA GLU A 225 4.08 -21.62 42.22
C GLU A 225 2.70 -22.28 42.24
N ILE A 226 1.92 -22.13 41.16
CA ILE A 226 0.72 -22.94 40.99
C ILE A 226 1.09 -24.37 40.52
N ALA A 227 1.15 -25.30 41.47
CA ALA A 227 1.70 -26.64 41.26
C ALA A 227 0.86 -27.54 40.33
N ASN A 228 -0.47 -27.44 40.36
CA ASN A 228 -1.36 -28.28 39.55
C ASN A 228 -2.75 -27.63 39.33
N LEU A 229 -3.53 -28.19 38.40
CA LEU A 229 -4.87 -27.71 38.06
C LEU A 229 -5.84 -27.79 39.24
N SER A 230 -5.64 -28.72 40.18
CA SER A 230 -6.50 -28.82 41.37
C SER A 230 -6.33 -27.62 42.29
N ALA A 231 -5.09 -27.18 42.51
CA ALA A 231 -4.80 -25.97 43.27
C ALA A 231 -5.43 -24.73 42.62
N LEU A 232 -5.23 -24.57 41.31
CA LEU A 232 -5.83 -23.47 40.55
C LEU A 232 -7.37 -23.48 40.63
N ALA A 233 -8.00 -24.65 40.47
CA ALA A 233 -9.45 -24.80 40.53
C ALA A 233 -10.02 -24.46 41.91
N SER A 234 -9.33 -24.88 42.98
CA SER A 234 -9.69 -24.53 44.36
C SER A 234 -9.66 -23.02 44.58
N MET A 235 -8.63 -22.33 44.07
CA MET A 235 -8.51 -20.87 44.17
C MET A 235 -9.55 -20.12 43.34
N CYS A 236 -10.01 -20.73 42.24
CA CYS A 236 -11.09 -20.22 41.40
C CYS A 236 -12.50 -20.63 41.88
N GLY A 237 -12.62 -21.37 43.00
CA GLY A 237 -13.90 -21.79 43.56
C GLY A 237 -14.69 -22.78 42.69
N VAL A 238 -14.02 -23.57 41.85
CA VAL A 238 -14.65 -24.50 40.90
C VAL A 238 -14.00 -25.89 40.96
N SER A 239 -14.68 -26.90 40.40
CA SER A 239 -14.09 -28.25 40.33
C SER A 239 -12.95 -28.31 39.30
N THR A 240 -11.97 -29.19 39.55
CA THR A 240 -10.79 -29.39 38.69
C THR A 240 -11.17 -29.75 37.26
N LYS A 241 -12.16 -30.65 37.10
CA LYS A 241 -12.68 -31.06 35.79
C LYS A 241 -13.35 -29.89 35.07
N TYR A 242 -14.21 -29.16 35.77
CA TYR A 242 -14.92 -28.02 35.20
C TYR A 242 -13.97 -26.91 34.74
N LEU A 243 -12.96 -26.55 35.55
CA LEU A 243 -11.97 -25.56 35.14
C LEU A 243 -11.12 -26.03 33.96
N GLY A 244 -10.73 -27.31 33.93
CA GLY A 244 -9.98 -27.89 32.82
C GLY A 244 -10.75 -27.83 31.50
N ASP A 245 -12.00 -28.30 31.50
CA ASP A 245 -12.89 -28.29 30.33
C ASP A 245 -13.14 -26.84 29.86
N LEU A 246 -13.37 -25.93 30.80
CA LEU A 246 -13.66 -24.52 30.52
C LEU A 246 -12.44 -23.74 30.00
N LEU A 247 -11.24 -24.02 30.51
CA LEU A 247 -9.99 -23.46 29.97
C LEU A 247 -9.80 -23.89 28.52
N VAL A 248 -9.90 -25.18 28.22
CA VAL A 248 -9.76 -25.66 26.84
C VAL A 248 -10.85 -25.09 25.94
N ALA A 249 -12.10 -25.09 26.38
CA ALA A 249 -13.22 -24.60 25.59
C ALA A 249 -13.16 -23.10 25.29
N GLN A 250 -12.73 -22.25 26.24
CA GLN A 250 -12.72 -20.80 26.07
C GLN A 250 -11.37 -20.22 25.60
N THR A 251 -10.29 -20.98 25.73
CA THR A 251 -8.93 -20.48 25.42
C THR A 251 -8.17 -21.36 24.42
N GLY A 252 -8.72 -22.53 24.08
CA GLY A 252 -8.07 -23.51 23.21
C GLY A 252 -6.90 -24.26 23.86
N ARG A 253 -6.61 -24.01 25.15
CA ARG A 253 -5.39 -24.50 25.83
C ARG A 253 -5.68 -25.01 27.22
N GLY A 254 -4.93 -26.05 27.62
CA GLY A 254 -5.02 -26.65 28.95
C GLY A 254 -4.20 -25.89 30.01
N PHE A 255 -4.35 -26.31 31.27
CA PHE A 255 -3.63 -25.73 32.43
C PHE A 255 -2.10 -25.73 32.27
N VAL A 256 -1.53 -26.86 31.86
CA VAL A 256 -0.06 -27.00 31.76
C VAL A 256 0.49 -26.02 30.72
N GLU A 257 -0.22 -25.84 29.62
CA GLU A 257 0.14 -24.89 28.57
C GLU A 257 0.04 -23.45 29.07
N TRP A 258 -1.05 -23.07 29.73
CA TRP A 258 -1.20 -21.72 30.28
C TRP A 258 -0.20 -21.38 31.36
N ARG A 259 0.14 -22.34 32.23
CA ARG A 259 1.19 -22.16 33.22
C ARG A 259 2.55 -21.94 32.57
N ASN A 260 2.84 -22.69 31.51
CA ASN A 260 4.07 -22.53 30.75
C ASN A 260 4.12 -21.19 30.01
N ILE A 261 3.00 -20.72 29.45
CA ILE A 261 2.88 -19.39 28.84
C ILE A 261 3.17 -18.30 29.87
N ALA A 262 2.56 -18.35 31.06
CA ALA A 262 2.78 -17.34 32.10
C ALA A 262 4.23 -17.30 32.61
N ARG A 263 4.92 -18.45 32.62
CA ARG A 263 6.36 -18.52 32.93
C ARG A 263 7.21 -17.95 31.79
N LEU A 264 6.82 -18.16 30.54
CA LEU A 264 7.50 -17.54 29.39
C LEU A 264 7.31 -16.02 29.37
N GLU A 265 6.12 -15.50 29.71
CA GLU A 265 5.86 -14.06 29.87
C GLU A 265 6.79 -13.46 30.93
N ARG A 266 6.88 -14.08 32.11
CA ARG A 266 7.82 -13.66 33.17
C ARG A 266 9.28 -13.73 32.74
N PHE A 267 9.66 -14.77 32.00
CA PHE A 267 11.00 -14.87 31.42
C PHE A 267 11.30 -13.68 30.49
N GLN A 268 10.33 -13.21 29.69
CA GLN A 268 10.51 -12.05 28.82
C GLN A 268 10.67 -10.74 29.59
N ASP A 269 10.04 -10.61 30.76
CA ASP A 269 10.20 -9.44 31.63
C ASP A 269 11.53 -9.43 32.39
N ILE A 270 12.01 -10.62 32.78
CA ILE A 270 13.24 -10.80 33.60
C ILE A 270 14.50 -10.83 32.72
N TYR A 271 14.42 -11.40 31.51
CA TYR A 271 15.58 -11.57 30.64
C TYR A 271 16.34 -10.27 30.29
N PRO A 272 15.69 -9.12 30.03
CA PRO A 272 16.40 -7.86 29.70
C PRO A 272 17.37 -7.38 30.78
N THR A 273 17.15 -7.78 32.03
CA THR A 273 17.99 -7.41 33.19
C THR A 273 18.77 -8.61 33.75
N SER A 274 18.72 -9.76 33.08
CA SER A 274 19.41 -10.98 33.49
C SER A 274 20.75 -11.14 32.76
N GLU A 275 21.71 -11.76 33.44
CA GLU A 275 23.06 -11.99 32.90
C GLU A 275 23.07 -13.02 31.76
N ASP A 276 22.21 -14.04 31.83
CA ASP A 276 22.08 -15.06 30.79
C ASP A 276 20.68 -15.71 30.71
N LEU A 277 20.47 -16.49 29.65
CA LEU A 277 19.20 -17.20 29.40
C LEU A 277 18.86 -18.23 30.48
N LEU A 278 19.86 -18.84 31.12
CA LEU A 278 19.66 -19.85 32.14
C LEU A 278 19.07 -19.23 33.41
N THR A 279 19.68 -18.13 33.85
CA THR A 279 19.30 -17.38 35.05
C THR A 279 17.89 -16.83 34.89
N ALA A 280 17.59 -16.22 33.74
CA ALA A 280 16.25 -15.73 33.45
C ALA A 280 15.21 -16.86 33.44
N ALA A 281 15.54 -18.03 32.87
CA ALA A 281 14.62 -19.17 32.81
C ALA A 281 14.31 -19.75 34.19
N LEU A 282 15.33 -19.90 35.05
CA LEU A 282 15.13 -20.39 36.42
C LEU A 282 14.34 -19.37 37.25
N ALA A 283 14.68 -18.08 37.15
CA ALA A 283 13.97 -16.99 37.83
C ALA A 283 12.50 -16.89 37.41
N ALA A 284 12.18 -17.22 36.15
CA ALA A 284 10.82 -17.28 35.63
C ALA A 284 10.01 -18.51 36.09
N GLY A 285 10.58 -19.35 36.96
CA GLY A 285 9.88 -20.48 37.57
C GLY A 285 9.94 -21.78 36.75
N PHE A 286 10.87 -21.90 35.80
CA PHE A 286 11.17 -23.19 35.18
C PHE A 286 12.07 -24.03 36.10
N GLY A 287 11.68 -25.27 36.38
CA GLY A 287 12.44 -26.16 37.27
C GLY A 287 13.75 -26.70 36.66
N SER A 288 13.94 -26.55 35.35
CA SER A 288 15.21 -26.86 34.68
C SER A 288 15.31 -26.15 33.33
N TYR A 289 16.54 -25.92 32.88
CA TYR A 289 16.79 -25.34 31.56
C TYR A 289 16.31 -26.23 30.42
N THR A 290 16.41 -27.56 30.55
CA THR A 290 15.92 -28.50 29.53
C THR A 290 14.39 -28.41 29.38
N GLN A 291 13.66 -28.27 30.49
CA GLN A 291 12.22 -28.06 30.46
C GLN A 291 11.87 -26.72 29.83
N PHE A 292 12.57 -25.66 30.22
CA PHE A 292 12.45 -24.35 29.59
C PHE A 292 12.70 -24.43 28.09
N HIS A 293 13.82 -24.98 27.64
CA HIS A 293 14.19 -25.07 26.24
C HIS A 293 13.12 -25.77 25.41
N ARG A 294 12.61 -26.92 25.89
CA ARG A 294 11.54 -27.65 25.22
C ARG A 294 10.25 -26.83 25.15
N VAL A 295 9.80 -26.27 26.27
CA VAL A 295 8.57 -25.47 26.33
C VAL A 295 8.70 -24.20 25.48
N PHE A 296 9.86 -23.55 25.53
CA PHE A 296 10.19 -22.39 24.74
C PHE A 296 10.15 -22.74 23.25
N GLN A 297 10.77 -23.83 22.83
CA GLN A 297 10.75 -24.28 21.44
C GLN A 297 9.34 -24.70 20.97
N ASP A 298 8.57 -25.35 21.83
CA ASP A 298 7.19 -25.76 21.54
C ASP A 298 6.25 -24.55 21.39
N VAL A 299 6.43 -23.51 22.21
CA VAL A 299 5.54 -22.33 22.25
C VAL A 299 6.02 -21.22 21.30
N VAL A 300 7.32 -20.94 21.27
CA VAL A 300 7.94 -19.85 20.49
C VAL A 300 8.38 -20.34 19.10
N GLY A 301 8.51 -21.65 18.90
CA GLY A 301 8.80 -22.26 17.58
C GLY A 301 10.27 -22.24 17.16
N THR A 302 11.16 -21.72 18.00
CA THR A 302 12.62 -21.64 17.79
C THR A 302 13.34 -21.92 19.11
N THR A 303 14.65 -22.20 19.07
CA THR A 303 15.42 -22.40 20.31
C THR A 303 15.57 -21.08 21.07
N PRO A 304 15.68 -21.08 22.42
CA PRO A 304 15.92 -19.85 23.20
C PRO A 304 17.16 -19.07 22.77
N GLY A 305 18.24 -19.78 22.40
CA GLY A 305 19.47 -19.17 21.91
C GLY A 305 19.31 -18.56 20.52
N ASP A 306 18.56 -19.22 19.63
CA ASP A 306 18.21 -18.64 18.34
C ASP A 306 17.21 -17.52 18.47
N TRP A 307 16.30 -17.53 19.44
CA TRP A 307 15.37 -16.44 19.70
C TRP A 307 16.05 -15.22 20.33
N ALA A 308 16.99 -15.43 21.26
CA ALA A 308 17.83 -14.36 21.77
C ALA A 308 18.66 -13.70 20.65
N ARG A 309 19.04 -14.48 19.62
CA ARG A 309 19.65 -13.98 18.37
C ARG A 309 18.65 -13.43 17.34
N LYS A 310 17.42 -13.96 17.28
CA LYS A 310 16.34 -13.68 16.30
C LYS A 310 15.17 -12.92 16.92
N ARG A 311 15.40 -12.12 17.96
CA ARG A 311 14.53 -10.96 18.21
C ARG A 311 14.47 -10.04 16.98
N ASP A 312 15.36 -10.29 16.01
CA ASP A 312 15.37 -9.83 14.63
C ASP A 312 14.53 -10.60 13.59
N ASP A 313 13.89 -11.75 13.85
CA ASP A 313 13.13 -12.42 12.77
C ASP A 313 11.97 -13.35 13.20
N THR A 314 10.78 -13.02 12.67
CA THR A 314 9.43 -13.38 13.13
C THR A 314 8.79 -14.47 12.27
N SER A 315 8.04 -15.45 12.82
CA SER A 315 6.97 -16.14 12.06
C SER A 315 6.04 -17.08 12.85
N ARG A 316 4.70 -16.97 12.67
CA ARG A 316 3.79 -18.06 12.16
C ARG A 316 2.25 -17.78 12.12
N LEU A 317 1.55 -18.62 11.29
CA LEU A 317 0.15 -19.18 11.27
C LEU A 317 -1.18 -18.48 10.84
N ALA A 318 -1.64 -18.69 9.58
CA ALA A 318 -2.76 -18.07 8.82
C ALA A 318 -4.14 -17.99 9.56
N LEU A 319 -4.92 -16.91 9.34
CA LEU A 319 -6.27 -16.67 9.89
C LEU A 319 -7.33 -16.43 8.79
N PRO A 320 -8.64 -16.67 9.06
CA PRO A 320 -9.72 -16.54 8.07
C PRO A 320 -10.13 -15.09 7.79
N LEU A 321 -10.63 -14.83 6.57
CA LEU A 321 -11.06 -13.52 6.06
C LEU A 321 -12.34 -13.01 6.75
N MET A 322 -12.37 -11.72 7.10
CA MET A 322 -13.61 -11.04 7.47
C MET A 322 -14.32 -10.56 6.20
N SER A 323 -15.50 -11.14 5.98
CA SER A 323 -16.45 -10.84 4.91
C SER A 323 -16.17 -11.47 3.53
N GLN A 324 -17.09 -12.37 3.13
CA GLN A 324 -17.34 -12.78 1.76
C GLN A 324 -18.60 -12.05 1.25
N SER A 325 -18.65 -10.72 1.27
CA SER A 325 -19.65 -10.04 0.45
C SER A 325 -19.18 -10.09 -0.99
N ALA A 326 -19.46 -11.22 -1.64
CA ALA A 326 -19.32 -11.44 -3.06
C ALA A 326 -20.37 -10.63 -3.84
N ASP A 327 -20.41 -9.31 -3.64
CA ASP A 327 -20.90 -8.46 -4.72
C ASP A 327 -19.83 -8.51 -5.78
N GLN A 328 -20.11 -9.33 -6.80
CA GLN A 328 -19.14 -9.77 -7.77
C GLN A 328 -18.62 -8.56 -8.54
N MET A 329 -17.48 -8.04 -8.10
CA MET A 329 -16.62 -7.15 -8.86
C MET A 329 -16.12 -7.93 -10.07
N ARG A 330 -16.98 -8.01 -11.08
CA ARG A 330 -16.61 -8.56 -12.38
C ARG A 330 -15.87 -7.47 -13.14
N PRO A 331 -14.76 -7.80 -13.83
CA PRO A 331 -14.26 -6.98 -14.93
C PRO A 331 -15.45 -6.66 -15.86
N GLY A 332 -15.70 -5.38 -16.16
CA GLY A 332 -16.91 -4.94 -16.87
C GLY A 332 -18.09 -4.53 -15.97
N SER A 333 -17.91 -4.42 -14.65
CA SER A 333 -18.82 -3.63 -13.80
C SER A 333 -19.03 -2.25 -14.43
N GLN A 334 -20.27 -1.73 -14.38
CA GLN A 334 -20.61 -0.41 -14.93
C GLN A 334 -19.76 0.74 -14.35
N ARG A 335 -18.96 0.49 -13.31
CA ARG A 335 -18.14 1.49 -12.60
C ARG A 335 -16.66 1.54 -12.98
N LEU A 336 -16.01 0.41 -13.32
CA LEU A 336 -14.57 0.37 -13.69
C LEU A 336 -14.33 -0.05 -15.15
N ILE A 337 -13.77 0.84 -15.98
CA ILE A 337 -13.36 0.55 -17.37
C ILE A 337 -11.90 0.11 -17.45
N TRP A 338 -11.01 0.62 -16.60
CA TRP A 338 -9.57 0.37 -16.78
C TRP A 338 -9.20 -1.11 -16.80
N PRO A 339 -9.79 -1.99 -15.96
CA PRO A 339 -9.56 -3.44 -16.05
C PRO A 339 -9.87 -4.06 -17.41
N SER A 340 -10.85 -3.54 -18.17
CA SER A 340 -11.17 -4.03 -19.52
C SER A 340 -10.24 -3.45 -20.59
N LEU A 341 -9.42 -2.45 -20.25
CA LEU A 341 -8.41 -1.86 -21.13
C LEU A 341 -6.99 -2.35 -20.78
N ALA A 342 -6.87 -3.43 -20.01
CA ALA A 342 -5.58 -3.95 -19.56
C ALA A 342 -4.70 -4.55 -20.69
N ASP A 343 -5.25 -4.80 -21.87
CA ASP A 343 -4.49 -5.12 -23.09
C ASP A 343 -4.50 -3.95 -24.10
N CYS A 344 -4.61 -2.71 -23.61
CA CYS A 344 -4.53 -1.52 -24.45
C CYS A 344 -3.27 -1.50 -25.33
N SER A 345 -3.49 -1.15 -26.59
CA SER A 345 -2.49 -1.17 -27.65
C SER A 345 -2.49 0.18 -28.36
N PHE A 346 -1.29 0.70 -28.61
CA PHE A 346 -1.08 1.92 -29.39
C PHE A 346 -0.05 1.63 -30.47
N ALA A 347 -0.48 1.71 -31.72
CA ALA A 347 0.17 1.07 -32.85
C ALA A 347 1.59 1.60 -33.09
N ALA A 348 1.81 2.91 -32.97
CA ALA A 348 3.15 3.49 -33.10
C ALA A 348 4.10 2.99 -32.01
N SER A 349 3.70 3.08 -30.74
CA SER A 349 4.54 2.65 -29.62
C SER A 349 4.81 1.16 -29.61
N ASP A 350 3.80 0.34 -29.92
CA ASP A 350 3.96 -1.11 -29.96
C ASP A 350 4.88 -1.55 -31.10
N ARG A 351 4.76 -0.94 -32.30
CA ARG A 351 5.66 -1.26 -33.42
C ARG A 351 7.11 -0.95 -33.06
N TRP A 352 7.34 0.21 -32.45
CA TRP A 352 8.68 0.62 -32.05
C TRP A 352 9.26 -0.25 -30.93
N LEU A 353 8.46 -0.59 -29.91
CA LEU A 353 8.88 -1.51 -28.85
C LEU A 353 9.15 -2.92 -29.38
N ALA A 354 8.28 -3.46 -30.24
CA ALA A 354 8.47 -4.78 -30.84
C ALA A 354 9.76 -4.84 -31.67
N ALA A 355 10.05 -3.80 -32.46
CA ALA A 355 11.29 -3.70 -33.22
C ALA A 355 12.52 -3.56 -32.30
N THR A 356 12.43 -2.73 -31.26
CA THR A 356 13.50 -2.54 -30.27
C THR A 356 13.79 -3.85 -29.51
N ILE A 357 12.76 -4.60 -29.15
CA ILE A 357 12.88 -5.93 -28.55
C ILE A 357 13.53 -6.92 -29.52
N GLY A 358 13.08 -6.94 -30.78
CA GLY A 358 13.63 -7.79 -31.84
C GLY A 358 15.09 -7.49 -32.19
N ASN A 359 15.60 -6.29 -31.88
CA ASN A 359 17.01 -5.91 -31.99
C ASN A 359 17.87 -6.38 -30.81
N GLY A 360 17.37 -7.31 -29.97
CA GLY A 360 18.13 -7.88 -28.86
C GLY A 360 18.17 -6.99 -27.62
N LEU A 361 17.03 -6.40 -27.21
CA LEU A 361 16.95 -5.57 -26.00
C LEU A 361 17.45 -6.31 -24.75
N LEU A 362 17.13 -7.58 -24.59
CA LEU A 362 17.55 -8.39 -23.43
C LEU A 362 18.89 -9.13 -23.62
N GLU A 363 19.54 -8.96 -24.78
CA GLU A 363 20.80 -9.63 -25.10
C GLU A 363 22.01 -8.83 -24.60
N ASN A 364 23.18 -9.46 -24.48
CA ASN A 364 24.47 -8.81 -24.16
C ASN A 364 24.43 -7.79 -22.97
N PRO A 365 23.91 -8.16 -21.79
CA PRO A 365 23.77 -7.23 -20.66
C PRO A 365 25.11 -6.69 -20.11
N GLU A 366 26.23 -7.37 -20.42
CA GLU A 366 27.57 -6.99 -19.99
C GLU A 366 28.16 -5.81 -20.80
N SER A 367 27.56 -5.48 -21.95
CA SER A 367 28.06 -4.44 -22.87
C SER A 367 27.28 -3.13 -22.78
N LEU A 368 26.53 -2.90 -21.70
CA LEU A 368 25.67 -1.72 -21.55
C LEU A 368 26.50 -0.47 -21.26
N THR A 369 26.23 0.59 -22.02
CA THR A 369 26.81 1.93 -21.84
C THR A 369 25.69 2.96 -21.88
N GLU A 370 25.92 4.14 -21.29
CA GLU A 370 24.83 5.08 -21.03
C GLU A 370 24.13 5.59 -22.30
N GLY A 371 24.81 5.66 -23.45
CA GLY A 371 24.22 6.04 -24.74
C GLY A 371 23.60 7.44 -24.76
N GLU A 372 23.37 8.00 -25.95
CA GLU A 372 22.66 9.27 -26.07
C GLU A 372 21.15 9.09 -25.86
N PRO A 373 20.44 10.07 -25.27
CA PRO A 373 18.98 10.08 -25.18
C PRO A 373 18.33 10.00 -26.57
N ILE A 374 17.15 9.36 -26.62
CA ILE A 374 16.38 9.29 -27.87
C ILE A 374 15.34 10.41 -27.81
N PRO A 375 15.43 11.46 -28.64
CA PRO A 375 14.56 12.62 -28.51
C PRO A 375 13.09 12.26 -28.75
N THR A 376 12.17 12.86 -28.00
CA THR A 376 10.72 12.80 -28.28
C THR A 376 10.21 13.99 -29.09
N ASP A 377 11.02 15.05 -29.19
CA ASP A 377 10.62 16.39 -29.65
C ASP A 377 9.49 17.02 -28.81
N LEU A 378 9.38 16.65 -27.53
CA LEU A 378 8.49 17.28 -26.56
C LEU A 378 9.33 18.07 -25.56
N GLU A 379 8.91 19.28 -25.23
CA GLU A 379 9.55 20.11 -24.21
C GLU A 379 8.88 19.93 -22.84
N SER A 380 7.63 19.47 -22.82
CA SER A 380 6.82 19.35 -21.60
C SER A 380 5.79 18.23 -21.68
N PHE A 381 5.33 17.75 -20.51
CA PHE A 381 4.24 16.77 -20.43
C PHE A 381 2.90 17.36 -20.88
N GLU A 382 2.75 18.68 -20.83
CA GLU A 382 1.56 19.40 -21.24
C GLU A 382 1.28 19.21 -22.75
N GLU A 383 2.33 19.14 -23.59
CA GLU A 383 2.20 18.89 -25.03
C GLU A 383 1.61 17.51 -25.36
N LEU A 384 1.75 16.52 -24.47
CA LEU A 384 1.16 15.20 -24.68
C LEU A 384 -0.37 15.22 -24.62
N ARG A 385 -0.98 16.21 -23.95
CA ARG A 385 -2.45 16.35 -23.87
C ARG A 385 -3.08 16.51 -25.24
N ASP A 386 -2.37 17.14 -26.18
CA ASP A 386 -2.84 17.33 -27.55
C ASP A 386 -2.95 15.99 -28.32
N LEU A 387 -2.26 14.95 -27.86
CA LEU A 387 -2.32 13.60 -28.43
C LEU A 387 -3.49 12.77 -27.86
N GLN A 388 -4.09 13.17 -26.72
CA GLN A 388 -5.14 12.39 -26.05
C GLN A 388 -6.32 12.06 -26.98
N PRO A 389 -6.87 12.98 -27.80
CA PRO A 389 -8.00 12.66 -28.66
C PRO A 389 -7.71 11.56 -29.68
N ALA A 390 -6.51 11.56 -30.28
CA ALA A 390 -6.11 10.54 -31.25
C ALA A 390 -5.96 9.15 -30.60
N LEU A 391 -5.32 9.11 -29.43
CA LEU A 391 -5.14 7.87 -28.64
C LEU A 391 -6.50 7.31 -28.17
N VAL A 392 -7.44 8.18 -27.80
CA VAL A 392 -8.81 7.78 -27.44
C VAL A 392 -9.55 7.16 -28.61
N GLU A 393 -9.43 7.72 -29.82
CA GLU A 393 -10.05 7.14 -31.02
C GLU A 393 -9.41 5.80 -31.41
N GLU A 394 -8.11 5.64 -31.21
CA GLU A 394 -7.43 4.36 -31.39
C GLU A 394 -7.97 3.29 -30.41
N LEU A 395 -8.11 3.64 -29.12
CA LEU A 395 -8.73 2.75 -28.13
C LEU A 395 -10.18 2.41 -28.47
N CYS A 396 -10.97 3.39 -28.93
CA CYS A 396 -12.36 3.17 -29.35
C CYS A 396 -12.45 2.22 -30.55
N THR A 397 -11.51 2.34 -31.49
CA THR A 397 -11.43 1.47 -32.67
C THR A 397 -11.08 0.04 -32.27
N ALA A 398 -10.17 -0.13 -31.31
CA ALA A 398 -9.84 -1.44 -30.74
C ALA A 398 -10.98 -2.03 -29.89
N ASN A 399 -11.84 -1.18 -29.29
CA ASN A 399 -12.87 -1.58 -28.33
C ASN A 399 -14.25 -0.99 -28.70
N PRO A 400 -14.86 -1.40 -29.83
CA PRO A 400 -16.07 -0.78 -30.35
C PRO A 400 -17.29 -0.89 -29.41
N ALA A 401 -17.35 -1.95 -28.61
CA ALA A 401 -18.43 -2.15 -27.64
C ALA A 401 -18.40 -1.12 -26.48
N ASP A 402 -17.20 -0.64 -26.12
CA ASP A 402 -16.98 0.28 -25.00
C ASP A 402 -16.68 1.72 -25.43
N ALA A 403 -16.67 2.00 -26.75
CA ALA A 403 -16.24 3.28 -27.32
C ALA A 403 -16.95 4.51 -26.72
N GLY A 404 -18.25 4.41 -26.43
CA GLY A 404 -18.99 5.50 -25.75
C GLY A 404 -18.46 5.79 -24.35
N ARG A 405 -18.17 4.72 -23.58
CA ARG A 405 -17.68 4.80 -22.21
C ARG A 405 -16.21 5.23 -22.14
N ILE A 406 -15.39 4.79 -23.10
CA ILE A 406 -14.00 5.26 -23.27
C ILE A 406 -14.01 6.78 -23.47
N ARG A 407 -14.80 7.30 -24.41
CA ARG A 407 -14.89 8.76 -24.65
C ARG A 407 -15.35 9.51 -23.42
N GLU A 408 -16.35 9.01 -22.70
CA GLU A 408 -16.84 9.64 -21.47
C GLU A 408 -15.74 9.74 -20.40
N ILE A 409 -15.03 8.65 -20.15
CA ILE A 409 -14.00 8.60 -19.10
C ILE A 409 -12.82 9.51 -19.46
N PHE A 410 -12.34 9.45 -20.70
CA PHE A 410 -11.23 10.29 -21.15
C PHE A 410 -11.62 11.77 -21.33
N ALA A 411 -12.91 12.12 -21.37
CA ALA A 411 -13.35 13.52 -21.31
C ALA A 411 -13.15 14.14 -19.92
N HIS A 412 -13.08 13.32 -18.88
CA HIS A 412 -12.92 13.74 -17.48
C HIS A 412 -11.57 13.37 -16.87
N HIS A 413 -10.69 12.70 -17.62
CA HIS A 413 -9.35 12.30 -17.19
C HIS A 413 -8.27 12.99 -18.01
N ASP A 414 -7.35 13.67 -17.31
CA ASP A 414 -6.07 14.08 -17.86
C ASP A 414 -5.06 12.95 -17.61
N LEU A 415 -4.93 12.05 -18.59
CA LEU A 415 -4.08 10.86 -18.44
C LEU A 415 -2.60 11.26 -18.27
N PHE A 416 -2.17 12.31 -18.95
CA PHE A 416 -0.78 12.76 -18.95
C PHE A 416 -0.42 13.50 -17.66
N GLY A 417 -1.33 14.32 -17.14
CA GLY A 417 -1.21 14.88 -15.80
C GLY A 417 -1.13 13.79 -14.72
N ALA A 418 -1.96 12.74 -14.82
CA ALA A 418 -1.91 11.61 -13.92
C ALA A 418 -0.59 10.84 -14.02
N TYR A 419 -0.05 10.63 -15.23
CA TYR A 419 1.26 10.02 -15.42
C TYR A 419 2.38 10.84 -14.78
N ARG A 420 2.38 12.16 -15.00
CA ARG A 420 3.36 13.07 -14.39
C ARG A 420 3.36 12.97 -12.86
N GLN A 421 2.19 12.84 -12.25
CA GLN A 421 2.07 12.72 -10.80
C GLN A 421 2.45 11.33 -10.28
N ARG A 422 2.11 10.25 -10.99
CA ARG A 422 2.22 8.87 -10.48
C ARG A 422 3.46 8.11 -10.90
N LEU A 423 3.92 8.32 -12.14
CA LEU A 423 4.94 7.50 -12.78
C LEU A 423 6.19 8.31 -13.13
N ALA A 424 6.08 9.62 -13.39
CA ALA A 424 7.26 10.43 -13.70
C ALA A 424 8.22 10.60 -12.51
N ILE A 425 7.73 10.42 -11.28
CA ILE A 425 8.54 10.38 -10.06
C ILE A 425 9.63 9.29 -10.08
N PHE A 426 9.51 8.28 -10.97
CA PHE A 426 10.53 7.26 -11.22
C PHE A 426 11.64 7.72 -12.16
N GLY A 427 11.83 9.04 -12.30
CA GLY A 427 12.86 9.63 -13.15
C GLY A 427 12.50 9.58 -14.63
N ALA A 428 11.21 9.70 -14.97
CA ALA A 428 10.79 9.77 -16.37
C ALA A 428 11.09 11.15 -16.94
N ASP A 429 11.86 11.18 -18.02
CA ASP A 429 12.11 12.38 -18.82
C ASP A 429 11.21 12.36 -20.06
N VAL A 430 10.37 13.40 -20.21
CA VAL A 430 9.47 13.55 -21.35
C VAL A 430 10.23 13.81 -22.65
N GLY A 431 11.44 14.37 -22.58
CA GLY A 431 12.32 14.63 -23.72
C GLY A 431 13.03 13.38 -24.23
N ASP A 432 13.05 12.29 -23.45
CA ASP A 432 13.78 11.05 -23.76
C ASP A 432 12.84 9.85 -23.87
N LEU A 433 12.66 9.37 -25.10
CA LEU A 433 11.84 8.23 -25.43
C LEU A 433 12.32 6.95 -24.74
N SER A 434 13.64 6.79 -24.55
CA SER A 434 14.19 5.64 -23.83
C SER A 434 13.81 5.67 -22.34
N SER A 435 13.64 6.87 -21.77
CA SER A 435 13.15 7.05 -20.40
C SER A 435 11.68 6.65 -20.28
N LEU A 436 10.82 7.12 -21.20
CA LEU A 436 9.40 6.77 -21.20
C LEU A 436 9.18 5.26 -21.44
N ALA A 437 9.97 4.67 -22.34
CA ALA A 437 9.93 3.25 -22.65
C ALA A 437 10.39 2.39 -21.45
N THR A 438 11.37 2.87 -20.68
CA THR A 438 11.82 2.20 -19.44
C THR A 438 10.66 2.04 -18.47
N ILE A 439 9.88 3.10 -18.25
CA ILE A 439 8.71 3.06 -17.36
C ILE A 439 7.62 2.14 -17.93
N SER A 440 7.32 2.23 -19.22
CA SER A 440 6.31 1.39 -19.87
C SER A 440 6.64 -0.11 -19.76
N LEU A 441 7.87 -0.52 -20.10
CA LEU A 441 8.31 -1.91 -19.97
C LEU A 441 8.41 -2.39 -18.52
N ALA A 442 8.78 -1.49 -17.61
CA ALA A 442 8.77 -1.77 -16.17
C ALA A 442 7.35 -2.04 -15.67
N VAL A 443 6.37 -1.22 -16.04
CA VAL A 443 4.96 -1.43 -15.67
C VAL A 443 4.44 -2.76 -16.22
N LEU A 444 4.77 -3.13 -17.47
CA LEU A 444 4.40 -4.44 -18.02
C LEU A 444 4.94 -5.61 -17.17
N SER A 445 6.23 -5.55 -16.79
CA SER A 445 6.85 -6.58 -15.95
C SER A 445 6.25 -6.61 -14.55
N MET A 446 5.99 -5.43 -13.99
CA MET A 446 5.39 -5.22 -12.68
C MET A 446 4.02 -5.88 -12.62
N GLU A 447 3.14 -5.59 -13.59
CA GLU A 447 1.78 -6.10 -13.59
C GLU A 447 1.72 -7.60 -13.90
N ALA A 448 2.51 -8.10 -14.85
CA ALA A 448 2.53 -9.53 -15.21
C ALA A 448 3.06 -10.44 -14.10
N ASN A 449 3.84 -9.90 -13.16
CA ASN A 449 4.58 -10.68 -12.15
C ASN A 449 4.35 -10.23 -10.70
N HIS A 450 3.50 -9.22 -10.47
CA HIS A 450 3.33 -8.56 -9.17
C HIS A 450 4.66 -8.08 -8.56
N LEU A 451 5.57 -7.58 -9.42
CA LEU A 451 6.84 -6.98 -8.93
C LEU A 451 6.56 -5.60 -8.33
N LEU A 452 7.56 -5.05 -7.66
CA LEU A 452 7.62 -3.60 -7.38
C LEU A 452 8.19 -2.88 -8.61
N MET A 453 7.99 -1.56 -8.71
CA MET A 453 8.73 -0.75 -9.68
C MET A 453 10.25 -0.98 -9.54
N PRO A 454 11.02 -0.95 -10.64
CA PRO A 454 12.45 -1.23 -10.62
C PRO A 454 13.23 -0.28 -9.71
N MET A 455 14.29 -0.80 -9.09
CA MET A 455 15.28 0.04 -8.41
C MET A 455 15.94 1.00 -9.42
N PRO A 456 16.51 2.14 -8.99
CA PRO A 456 17.22 3.06 -9.88
C PRO A 456 18.29 2.37 -10.76
N THR A 457 18.99 1.38 -10.21
CA THR A 457 19.98 0.57 -10.93
C THR A 457 19.37 -0.32 -12.01
N ASP A 458 18.22 -0.96 -11.72
CA ASP A 458 17.50 -1.78 -12.69
C ASP A 458 16.91 -0.91 -13.81
N ALA A 459 16.33 0.24 -13.45
CA ALA A 459 15.80 1.21 -14.40
C ALA A 459 16.91 1.76 -15.33
N LEU A 460 18.09 2.07 -14.78
CA LEU A 460 19.24 2.52 -15.56
C LEU A 460 19.68 1.45 -16.58
N ARG A 461 19.80 0.19 -16.16
CA ARG A 461 20.19 -0.91 -17.06
C ARG A 461 19.17 -1.14 -18.16
N LEU A 462 17.89 -1.12 -17.82
CA LEU A 462 16.82 -1.22 -18.81
C LEU A 462 16.87 -0.06 -19.82
N ARG A 463 17.09 1.17 -19.36
CA ARG A 463 17.27 2.34 -20.23
C ARG A 463 18.46 2.21 -21.17
N MET A 464 19.62 1.78 -20.66
CA MET A 464 20.82 1.51 -21.47
C MET A 464 20.55 0.44 -22.54
N ALA A 465 19.84 -0.63 -22.15
CA ALA A 465 19.46 -1.71 -23.06
C ALA A 465 18.52 -1.23 -24.17
N ILE A 466 17.54 -0.38 -23.83
CA ILE A 466 16.66 0.27 -24.80
C ILE A 466 17.45 1.14 -25.77
N ARG A 467 18.34 2.02 -25.27
CA ARG A 467 19.16 2.91 -26.12
C ARG A 467 20.02 2.13 -27.12
N ARG A 468 20.61 1.02 -26.66
CA ARG A 468 21.41 0.14 -27.51
C ARG A 468 20.59 -0.56 -28.61
N ALA A 469 19.38 -1.03 -28.27
CA ALA A 469 18.55 -1.82 -29.18
C ALA A 469 17.52 -0.99 -29.98
N ALA A 470 17.43 0.31 -29.71
CA ALA A 470 16.39 1.17 -30.24
C ALA A 470 16.27 1.10 -31.77
N ALA A 471 15.04 0.83 -32.24
CA ALA A 471 14.72 0.93 -33.66
C ALA A 471 14.76 2.40 -34.11
N GLY A 472 15.21 2.64 -35.35
CA GLY A 472 15.23 3.99 -35.93
C GLY A 472 13.84 4.59 -36.10
N ILE A 473 13.71 5.91 -35.89
CA ILE A 473 12.43 6.63 -35.96
C ILE A 473 12.55 7.79 -36.96
N GLY A 474 11.62 7.86 -37.92
CA GLY A 474 11.79 8.69 -39.11
C GLY A 474 11.42 10.17 -38.94
N SER A 475 10.39 10.47 -38.13
CA SER A 475 9.85 11.84 -38.02
C SER A 475 9.60 12.28 -36.58
N ALA A 476 9.59 13.59 -36.34
CA ALA A 476 9.25 14.15 -35.03
C ALA A 476 7.81 13.83 -34.61
N ALA A 477 6.87 13.85 -35.57
CA ALA A 477 5.49 13.45 -35.32
C ALA A 477 5.38 12.01 -34.83
N GLU A 478 6.12 11.08 -35.45
CA GLU A 478 6.17 9.67 -35.04
C GLU A 478 6.78 9.52 -33.63
N ARG A 479 7.83 10.27 -33.28
CA ARG A 479 8.43 10.24 -31.94
C ARG A 479 7.46 10.71 -30.86
N ARG A 480 6.70 11.78 -31.13
CA ARG A 480 5.63 12.27 -30.25
C ARG A 480 4.50 11.24 -30.09
N GLU A 481 4.07 10.61 -31.17
CA GLU A 481 3.04 9.57 -31.15
C GLU A 481 3.47 8.34 -30.32
N ILE A 482 4.72 7.88 -30.49
CA ILE A 482 5.30 6.80 -29.67
C ILE A 482 5.31 7.22 -28.20
N ALA A 483 5.80 8.43 -27.88
CA ALA A 483 5.81 8.94 -26.50
C ALA A 483 4.41 8.96 -25.86
N GLY A 484 3.41 9.45 -26.61
CA GLY A 484 2.01 9.44 -26.19
C GLY A 484 1.48 8.03 -25.89
N GLY A 485 1.73 7.07 -26.79
CA GLY A 485 1.32 5.67 -26.61
C GLY A 485 1.98 4.99 -25.41
N LEU A 486 3.28 5.20 -25.20
CA LEU A 486 4.02 4.65 -24.04
C LEU A 486 3.45 5.16 -22.71
N VAL A 487 3.20 6.46 -22.64
CA VAL A 487 2.62 7.11 -21.44
C VAL A 487 1.19 6.64 -21.20
N ALA A 488 0.37 6.59 -22.26
CA ALA A 488 -1.02 6.12 -22.20
C ALA A 488 -1.12 4.67 -21.71
N GLN A 489 -0.34 3.76 -22.30
CA GLN A 489 -0.34 2.36 -21.87
C GLN A 489 0.07 2.22 -20.40
N SER A 490 1.15 2.87 -19.99
CA SER A 490 1.64 2.82 -18.61
C SER A 490 0.57 3.26 -17.61
N MET A 491 -0.14 4.34 -17.91
CA MET A 491 -1.16 4.89 -17.01
C MET A 491 -2.44 4.03 -17.01
N ILE A 492 -2.89 3.55 -18.17
CA ILE A 492 -4.05 2.66 -18.26
C ILE A 492 -3.81 1.38 -17.45
N LEU A 493 -2.65 0.74 -17.61
CA LEU A 493 -2.29 -0.46 -16.86
C LEU A 493 -2.25 -0.22 -15.34
N SER A 494 -1.64 0.90 -14.94
CA SER A 494 -1.59 1.31 -13.54
C SER A 494 -3.01 1.49 -12.96
N MET A 495 -3.93 2.13 -13.68
CA MET A 495 -5.31 2.30 -13.23
C MET A 495 -6.10 0.98 -13.23
N ALA A 496 -5.88 0.10 -14.22
CA ALA A 496 -6.48 -1.23 -14.29
C ALA A 496 -6.13 -2.05 -13.04
N SER A 497 -4.87 -1.97 -12.63
CA SER A 497 -4.34 -2.65 -11.45
C SER A 497 -4.90 -2.09 -10.14
N VAL A 498 -5.00 -0.76 -10.03
CA VAL A 498 -5.64 -0.09 -8.87
C VAL A 498 -7.10 -0.52 -8.73
N GLY A 499 -7.87 -0.47 -9.83
CA GLY A 499 -9.28 -0.89 -9.82
C GLY A 499 -9.43 -2.38 -9.48
N ALA A 500 -8.58 -3.24 -10.03
CA ALA A 500 -8.60 -4.67 -9.72
C ALA A 500 -8.29 -4.96 -8.25
N ARG A 501 -7.29 -4.28 -7.66
CA ARG A 501 -6.96 -4.43 -6.22
C ARG A 501 -8.04 -3.87 -5.31
N GLY A 502 -8.61 -2.71 -5.64
CA GLY A 502 -9.71 -2.10 -4.89
C GLY A 502 -10.90 -3.05 -4.73
N SER A 503 -11.05 -4.00 -5.65
CA SER A 503 -12.06 -5.02 -5.53
C SER A 503 -11.87 -5.98 -4.35
N GLY A 504 -10.65 -6.21 -3.87
CA GLY A 504 -10.40 -7.24 -2.86
C GLY A 504 -10.63 -8.69 -3.31
N VAL A 505 -11.01 -8.89 -4.58
CA VAL A 505 -11.12 -10.22 -5.18
C VAL A 505 -9.77 -10.51 -5.84
N VAL A 506 -8.97 -11.35 -5.19
CA VAL A 506 -7.61 -11.73 -5.66
C VAL A 506 -7.61 -12.20 -7.13
N VAL A 507 -8.69 -12.87 -7.56
CA VAL A 507 -8.86 -13.34 -8.95
C VAL A 507 -8.85 -12.18 -9.95
N ASN A 508 -9.30 -10.98 -9.59
CA ASN A 508 -9.28 -9.84 -10.51
C ASN A 508 -7.86 -9.33 -10.76
N SER A 509 -7.03 -9.23 -9.71
CA SER A 509 -5.62 -8.88 -9.88
C SER A 509 -4.86 -9.93 -10.68
N ALA A 510 -5.17 -11.22 -10.47
CA ALA A 510 -4.59 -12.31 -11.26
C ALA A 510 -5.00 -12.21 -12.75
N ARG A 511 -6.26 -11.86 -13.05
CA ARG A 511 -6.72 -11.63 -14.43
C ARG A 511 -5.98 -10.49 -15.12
N ILE A 512 -5.70 -9.39 -14.42
CA ILE A 512 -4.88 -8.31 -15.00
C ILE A 512 -3.48 -8.82 -15.34
N ALA A 513 -2.85 -9.55 -14.42
CA ALA A 513 -1.53 -10.14 -14.67
C ALA A 513 -1.53 -11.13 -15.85
N ASP A 514 -2.56 -11.97 -15.97
CA ASP A 514 -2.77 -12.87 -17.11
C ASP A 514 -2.92 -12.08 -18.41
N THR A 515 -3.80 -11.06 -18.44
CA THR A 515 -4.04 -10.23 -19.62
C THR A 515 -2.78 -9.51 -20.09
N VAL A 516 -2.01 -8.92 -19.17
CA VAL A 516 -0.75 -8.22 -19.49
C VAL A 516 0.31 -9.19 -20.01
N HIS A 517 0.40 -10.39 -19.42
CA HIS A 517 1.30 -11.43 -19.89
C HIS A 517 0.95 -11.89 -21.32
N GLU A 518 -0.34 -12.17 -21.58
CA GLU A 518 -0.83 -12.54 -22.92
C GLU A 518 -0.67 -11.41 -23.94
N PHE A 519 -0.83 -10.15 -23.53
CA PHE A 519 -0.54 -8.99 -24.37
C PHE A 519 0.93 -8.99 -24.80
N ALA A 520 1.87 -9.13 -23.85
CA ALA A 520 3.30 -9.13 -24.15
C ALA A 520 3.71 -10.31 -25.04
N MET A 521 3.14 -11.50 -24.81
CA MET A 521 3.34 -12.67 -25.66
C MET A 521 2.86 -12.42 -27.10
N ARG A 522 1.63 -11.91 -27.26
CA ARG A 522 1.06 -11.62 -28.60
C ARG A 522 1.79 -10.49 -29.33
N ARG A 523 2.17 -9.44 -28.61
CA ARG A 523 2.68 -8.20 -29.23
C ARG A 523 4.19 -8.18 -29.41
N PHE A 524 4.92 -8.74 -28.45
CA PHE A 524 6.37 -8.66 -28.39
C PHE A 524 7.05 -10.03 -28.45
N GLY A 525 6.30 -11.13 -28.36
CA GLY A 525 6.88 -12.48 -28.32
C GLY A 525 7.70 -12.78 -27.07
N ILE A 526 7.48 -12.02 -25.98
CA ILE A 526 8.21 -12.17 -24.71
C ILE A 526 7.31 -12.80 -23.65
N ASP A 527 7.80 -13.88 -23.04
CA ASP A 527 7.23 -14.44 -21.83
C ASP A 527 7.72 -13.63 -20.62
N LEU A 528 6.93 -12.63 -20.20
CA LEU A 528 7.27 -11.80 -19.04
C LEU A 528 7.37 -12.58 -17.72
N ARG A 529 6.79 -13.78 -17.64
CA ARG A 529 6.88 -14.62 -16.45
C ARG A 529 8.19 -15.39 -16.40
N GLN A 530 8.84 -15.63 -17.52
CA GLN A 530 10.17 -16.24 -17.57
C GLN A 530 11.28 -15.18 -17.63
N THR A 531 11.08 -14.16 -18.46
CA THR A 531 12.05 -13.10 -18.75
C THR A 531 11.42 -11.72 -18.56
N PRO A 532 11.21 -11.26 -17.30
CA PRO A 532 10.78 -9.90 -17.04
C PRO A 532 11.88 -8.90 -17.43
N PHE A 533 11.51 -7.65 -17.69
CA PHE A 533 12.47 -6.59 -18.06
C PHE A 533 13.33 -6.14 -16.87
N HIS A 534 12.89 -6.34 -15.63
CA HIS A 534 13.65 -6.03 -14.41
C HIS A 534 13.40 -7.05 -13.28
N GLY A 535 14.15 -6.90 -12.19
CA GLY A 535 14.07 -7.79 -11.03
C GLY A 535 14.87 -9.08 -11.19
N PRO A 536 14.88 -9.98 -10.18
CA PRO A 536 15.88 -11.05 -10.06
C PRO A 536 15.95 -12.05 -11.23
N ARG A 537 14.88 -12.17 -12.03
CA ARG A 537 14.81 -13.06 -13.19
C ARG A 537 15.12 -12.36 -14.52
N SER A 538 15.31 -11.04 -14.50
CA SER A 538 15.67 -10.30 -15.70
C SER A 538 17.09 -10.66 -16.13
N PRO A 539 17.32 -10.92 -17.43
CA PRO A 539 18.67 -11.05 -17.98
C PRO A 539 19.57 -9.84 -17.67
N LEU A 540 18.98 -8.65 -17.48
CA LEU A 540 19.70 -7.43 -17.16
C LEU A 540 20.18 -7.37 -15.69
N SER A 541 19.66 -8.23 -14.81
CA SER A 541 20.06 -8.25 -13.40
C SER A 541 21.36 -9.02 -13.15
N ALA A 542 21.77 -9.91 -14.07
CA ALA A 542 22.93 -10.79 -13.94
C ALA A 542 24.29 -10.12 -14.17
N ALA A 543 24.33 -8.85 -14.61
CA ALA A 543 25.57 -8.10 -14.90
C ALA A 543 26.40 -7.71 -13.65
N THR A 544 26.14 -8.30 -12.48
CA THR A 544 26.83 -8.00 -11.21
C THR A 544 28.10 -8.82 -10.96
N ALA A 545 28.52 -9.70 -11.88
CA ALA A 545 29.78 -10.44 -11.70
C ALA A 545 31.04 -9.69 -12.21
N ALA A 546 30.88 -8.60 -12.98
CA ALA A 546 32.01 -7.86 -13.54
C ALA A 546 31.78 -6.35 -13.51
N GLY A 547 32.33 -5.67 -12.50
CA GLY A 547 32.52 -4.22 -12.53
C GLY A 547 32.04 -3.47 -11.30
N GLU A 548 32.97 -3.21 -10.38
CA GLU A 548 32.88 -2.13 -9.38
C GLU A 548 32.62 -0.79 -10.08
N TRP A 549 31.37 -0.31 -10.10
CA TRP A 549 31.02 1.06 -10.52
C TRP A 549 30.07 1.70 -9.51
N LEU A 550 30.50 1.77 -8.25
CA LEU A 550 30.08 2.78 -7.27
C LEU A 550 31.24 3.02 -6.29
N ALA A 551 32.42 3.37 -6.82
CA ALA A 551 33.46 4.01 -6.03
C ALA A 551 33.32 5.53 -6.17
N SER A 552 33.05 6.18 -5.04
CA SER A 552 32.91 7.63 -4.85
C SER A 552 34.00 8.44 -5.56
N PRO A 553 33.73 9.70 -5.96
CA PRO A 553 34.82 10.64 -6.24
C PRO A 553 35.53 10.92 -4.91
N ARG A 554 36.75 10.40 -4.76
CA ARG A 554 37.68 10.83 -3.71
C ARG A 554 37.87 12.34 -3.84
N MET A 555 37.33 13.10 -2.90
CA MET A 555 37.82 14.45 -2.61
C MET A 555 39.30 14.32 -2.26
N ALA A 556 40.15 14.85 -3.12
CA ALA A 556 41.56 15.06 -2.85
C ALA A 556 41.66 16.06 -1.68
N LEU A 557 42.09 15.58 -0.52
CA LEU A 557 42.64 16.43 0.53
C LEU A 557 44.01 16.92 0.02
N SER A 558 44.05 18.13 -0.54
CA SER A 558 45.30 18.88 -0.67
C SER A 558 45.62 19.50 0.68
N ASN A 559 46.69 19.00 1.31
CA ASN A 559 47.41 19.70 2.37
C ASN A 559 48.01 20.99 1.80
N SER A 560 47.57 22.15 2.29
CA SER A 560 48.37 23.35 2.54
C SER A 560 47.55 24.38 3.30
#